data_AF-A0A9P7ER54-F1
#
_entry.id   AF-A0A9P7ER54-F1
#
_cell.length_a   1.000
_cell.length_b   1.000
_cell.length_c   1.000
_cell.angle_alpha   90.00
_cell.angle_beta   90.00
_cell.angle_gamma   90.00
#
_symmetry.space_group_name_H-M   'P 1'
#
loop_
_entity.id
_entity.type
_entity.pdbx_description
1 polymer ?
#
loop_
_entity_poly.entity_id
_entity_poly.type
_entity_poly.pdbx_seq_one_letter_code
_entity_poly.pdbx_strand_id
1 'polypeptide(L)'
;SSESFLECFRNNLLDIGVDPHPYGTHSFHRGGCQYLAMVLRWPFRNICTWGGWAENFDNPGTIFKYLLSWTDSPFVEREDYFNPDRPRDDPCPTCGHTCTCA
;
A
#
# COMPACT_ATOMS: atom_id res chain seq x y z
N SER A 1 6.30 23.70 0.30
CA SER A 1 6.26 23.53 -1.17
C SER A 1 6.49 22.06 -1.50
N SER A 2 6.39 21.62 -2.76
CA SER A 2 6.75 20.25 -3.16
C SER A 2 8.22 19.91 -2.88
N GLU A 3 9.11 20.90 -2.95
CA GLU A 3 10.54 20.76 -2.67
C GLU A 3 10.82 20.45 -1.20
N SER A 4 10.20 21.20 -0.28
CA SER A 4 10.36 20.94 1.16
C SER A 4 9.85 19.55 1.57
N PHE A 5 8.76 19.09 0.93
CA PHE A 5 8.27 17.73 1.13
C PHE A 5 9.28 16.69 0.64
N LEU A 6 9.83 16.87 -0.57
CA LEU A 6 10.81 15.94 -1.13
C LEU A 6 12.09 15.88 -0.29
N GLU A 7 12.55 17.02 0.22
CA GLU A 7 13.71 17.06 1.13
C GLU A 7 13.46 16.21 2.38
N CYS A 8 12.33 16.44 3.08
CA CYS A 8 11.95 15.64 4.25
C CYS A 8 11.81 14.15 3.91
N PHE A 9 11.18 13.82 2.77
CA PHE A 9 10.99 12.44 2.36
C PHE A 9 12.33 11.74 2.11
N ARG A 10 13.28 12.41 1.45
CA ARG A 10 14.63 11.85 1.21
C ARG A 10 15.40 11.65 2.51
N ASN A 11 15.28 12.58 3.46
CA ASN A 11 15.90 12.44 4.78
C ASN A 11 15.34 11.23 5.54
N ASN A 12 14.01 11.03 5.52
CA ASN A 12 13.39 9.85 6.13
C ASN A 12 13.85 8.53 5.49
N LEU A 13 14.10 8.51 4.17
CA LEU A 13 14.64 7.32 3.49
C LEU A 13 16.07 7.03 3.94
N LEU A 14 16.89 8.06 4.10
CA LEU A 14 18.26 7.92 4.63
C LEU A 14 18.26 7.39 6.06
N ASP A 15 17.32 7.84 6.91
CA ASP A 15 17.21 7.37 8.30
C ASP A 15 16.94 5.86 8.40
N ILE A 16 16.31 5.26 7.38
CA ILE A 16 16.06 3.82 7.29
C ILE A 16 17.06 3.09 6.37
N GLY A 17 18.12 3.77 5.92
CA GLY A 17 19.18 3.17 5.10
C GLY A 17 18.80 2.89 3.65
N VAL A 18 17.79 3.58 3.11
CA VAL A 18 17.36 3.44 1.71
C VAL A 18 17.93 4.60 0.88
N ASP A 19 18.53 4.29 -0.28
CA ASP A 19 18.99 5.33 -1.22
C ASP A 19 17.79 6.17 -1.70
N PRO A 20 17.76 7.48 -1.43
CA PRO A 20 16.63 8.34 -1.81
C PRO A 20 16.61 8.70 -3.31
N HIS A 21 17.70 8.49 -4.05
CA HIS A 21 17.83 8.96 -5.45
C HIS A 21 16.70 8.50 -6.40
N PRO A 22 16.25 7.23 -6.39
CA PRO A 22 15.18 6.77 -7.27
C PRO A 22 13.77 7.12 -6.78
N TYR A 23 13.63 7.75 -5.60
CA TYR A 23 12.33 7.99 -4.98
C TYR A 23 11.89 9.46 -5.10
N GLY A 24 10.66 9.64 -5.61
CA GLY A 24 10.02 10.95 -5.73
C GLY A 24 8.63 10.98 -5.09
N THR A 25 7.89 12.06 -5.33
CA THR A 25 6.52 12.24 -4.84
C THR A 25 5.58 11.13 -5.31
N HIS A 26 5.75 10.66 -6.55
CA HIS A 26 5.00 9.51 -7.07
C HIS A 26 5.33 8.23 -6.29
N SER A 27 6.60 8.01 -5.96
CA SER A 27 7.01 6.84 -5.18
C SER A 27 6.39 6.86 -3.78
N PHE A 28 6.34 8.04 -3.15
CA PHE A 28 5.65 8.23 -1.87
C PHE A 28 4.15 7.91 -1.96
N HIS A 29 3.44 8.46 -2.96
CA HIS A 29 2.02 8.16 -3.12
C HIS A 29 1.77 6.67 -3.39
N ARG A 30 2.62 6.03 -4.20
CA ARG A 30 2.51 4.60 -4.53
C ARG A 30 2.74 3.72 -3.30
N GLY A 31 3.88 3.89 -2.64
CA GLY A 31 4.21 3.14 -1.42
C GLY A 31 3.19 3.42 -0.30
N GLY A 32 2.72 4.65 -0.18
CA GLY A 32 1.65 5.02 0.75
C GLY A 32 0.36 4.26 0.48
N CYS A 33 -0.12 4.24 -0.76
CA CYS A 33 -1.33 3.48 -1.11
C CYS A 33 -1.18 1.98 -0.83
N GLN A 34 -0.03 1.38 -1.18
CA GLN A 34 0.26 -0.02 -0.90
C GLN A 34 0.27 -0.30 0.62
N TYR A 35 0.91 0.56 1.42
CA TYR A 35 0.94 0.43 2.88
C TYR A 35 -0.47 0.54 3.50
N LEU A 36 -1.25 1.53 3.07
CA LEU A 36 -2.63 1.73 3.54
C LEU A 36 -3.51 0.51 3.20
N ALA A 37 -3.36 -0.07 2.01
CA ALA A 37 -4.13 -1.24 1.59
C ALA A 37 -3.68 -2.53 2.27
N MET A 38 -2.38 -2.82 2.29
CA MET A 38 -1.86 -4.13 2.68
C MET A 38 -1.59 -4.25 4.17
N VAL A 39 -1.09 -3.18 4.79
CA VAL A 39 -0.72 -3.17 6.21
C VAL A 39 -1.88 -2.66 7.06
N LEU A 40 -2.44 -1.48 6.71
CA LEU A 40 -3.52 -0.90 7.50
C LEU A 40 -4.92 -1.41 7.12
N ARG A 41 -5.05 -2.15 6.01
CA ARG A 41 -6.31 -2.70 5.51
C ARG A 41 -7.42 -1.65 5.35
N TRP A 42 -7.04 -0.43 4.95
CA TRP A 42 -8.00 0.63 4.71
C TRP A 42 -8.94 0.29 3.54
N PRO A 43 -10.24 0.57 3.64
CA PRO A 43 -11.15 0.46 2.51
C PRO A 43 -10.68 1.34 1.35
N PHE A 44 -10.85 0.87 0.11
CA PHE A 44 -10.40 1.63 -1.08
C PHE A 44 -10.97 3.04 -1.16
N ARG A 45 -12.20 3.28 -0.68
CA ARG A 45 -12.76 4.63 -0.59
C ARG A 45 -11.90 5.57 0.26
N ASN A 46 -11.43 5.11 1.42
CA ASN A 46 -10.58 5.92 2.31
C ASN A 46 -9.22 6.20 1.66
N ILE A 47 -8.65 5.20 0.96
CA ILE A 47 -7.41 5.36 0.20
C ILE A 47 -7.61 6.37 -0.94
N CYS A 48 -8.76 6.33 -1.63
CA CYS A 48 -9.09 7.31 -2.66
C CYS A 48 -9.24 8.72 -2.10
N THR A 49 -9.82 8.87 -0.91
CA THR A 49 -9.90 10.18 -0.25
C THR A 49 -8.52 10.68 0.14
N TRP A 50 -7.66 9.82 0.71
CA TRP A 50 -6.28 10.18 1.06
C TRP A 50 -5.44 10.55 -0.17
N GLY A 51 -5.59 9.78 -1.27
CA GLY A 51 -4.89 10.00 -2.53
C GLY A 51 -5.42 11.14 -3.39
N GLY A 52 -6.52 11.80 -2.98
CA GLY A 52 -7.15 12.88 -3.75
C GLY A 52 -7.92 12.42 -5.00
N TRP A 53 -8.39 11.16 -5.02
CA TRP A 53 -9.11 10.54 -6.14
C TRP A 53 -10.62 10.41 -5.93
N ALA A 54 -11.11 10.61 -4.69
CA ALA A 54 -12.49 10.33 -4.31
C ALA A 54 -13.56 11.21 -4.99
N GLU A 55 -13.18 12.37 -5.54
CA GLU A 55 -14.15 13.32 -6.09
C GLU A 55 -14.67 12.92 -7.47
N ASN A 56 -13.88 12.22 -8.29
CA ASN A 56 -14.27 11.99 -9.68
C ASN A 56 -14.48 10.53 -10.03
N PHE A 57 -13.83 9.53 -9.39
CA PHE A 57 -13.86 8.11 -9.80
C PHE A 57 -13.65 7.84 -11.31
N ASP A 58 -13.36 8.86 -12.12
CA ASP A 58 -13.35 8.84 -13.59
C ASP A 58 -12.14 8.09 -14.16
N ASN A 59 -11.21 7.67 -13.30
CA ASN A 59 -10.03 6.94 -13.70
C ASN A 59 -9.67 5.82 -12.71
N PRO A 60 -10.51 4.77 -12.61
CA PRO A 60 -10.26 3.66 -11.69
C PRO A 60 -8.92 2.94 -12.01
N GLY A 61 -8.48 2.99 -13.27
CA GLY A 61 -7.18 2.46 -13.68
C GLY A 61 -5.99 3.15 -13.00
N THR A 62 -6.11 4.43 -12.62
CA THR A 62 -5.07 5.13 -11.85
C THR A 62 -4.90 4.52 -10.47
N ILE A 63 -5.99 4.24 -9.75
CA ILE A 63 -5.92 3.64 -8.41
C ILE A 63 -5.21 2.28 -8.46
N PHE A 64 -5.57 1.42 -9.42
CA PHE A 64 -4.91 0.13 -9.58
C PHE A 64 -3.41 0.24 -9.91
N LYS A 65 -2.98 1.24 -10.68
CA LYS A 65 -1.55 1.49 -10.93
C LYS A 65 -0.78 1.87 -9.68
N TYR A 66 -1.44 2.42 -8.66
CA TYR A 66 -0.81 2.74 -7.38
C TYR A 66 -0.84 1.55 -6.40
N LEU A 67 -1.82 0.67 -6.51
CA LEU A 67 -1.99 -0.47 -5.62
C LEU A 67 -1.30 -1.76 -6.09
N LEU A 68 -1.20 -1.96 -7.41
CA LEU A 68 -0.65 -3.17 -8.02
C LEU A 68 0.62 -2.84 -8.80
N SER A 69 1.69 -3.53 -8.45
CA SER A 69 2.92 -3.64 -9.22
C SER A 69 3.02 -5.02 -9.85
N TRP A 70 3.64 -5.10 -11.03
CA TRP A 70 3.97 -6.38 -11.67
C TRP A 70 4.97 -7.21 -10.84
N THR A 71 5.68 -6.56 -9.92
CA THR A 71 6.62 -7.19 -8.97
C THR A 71 5.96 -7.62 -7.67
N ASP A 72 4.69 -7.28 -7.42
CA ASP A 72 4.04 -7.63 -6.17
C ASP A 72 3.78 -9.14 -6.14
N SER A 73 4.29 -9.81 -5.11
CA SER A 73 4.01 -11.23 -4.89
C SER A 73 2.66 -11.39 -4.19
N PRO A 74 1.81 -12.32 -4.64
CA PRO A 74 0.55 -12.59 -3.95
C PRO A 74 0.85 -13.12 -2.54
N PHE A 75 0.10 -12.63 -1.55
CA PHE A 75 0.19 -13.11 -0.17
C PHE A 75 -0.56 -14.44 0.03
N VAL A 76 -1.37 -14.85 -0.94
CA VAL A 76 -2.25 -16.02 -0.88
C VAL A 76 -2.05 -16.79 -2.17
N GLU A 77 -1.75 -18.08 -2.04
CA GLU A 77 -1.67 -18.99 -3.19
C GLU A 77 -3.05 -19.15 -3.82
N ARG A 78 -3.08 -19.38 -5.13
CA ARG A 78 -4.33 -19.40 -5.90
C ARG A 78 -5.27 -20.51 -5.41
N GLU A 79 -4.71 -21.64 -4.99
CA GLU A 79 -5.43 -22.83 -4.53
C GLU A 79 -6.19 -22.57 -3.23
N ASP A 80 -5.74 -21.58 -2.45
CA ASP A 80 -6.39 -21.17 -1.21
C ASP A 80 -7.47 -20.10 -1.43
N TYR A 81 -7.68 -19.65 -2.68
CA TYR A 81 -8.77 -18.74 -2.98
C TYR A 81 -10.11 -19.42 -2.69
N PHE A 82 -10.89 -18.80 -1.80
CA PHE A 82 -12.18 -19.31 -1.32
C PHE A 82 -12.11 -20.62 -0.52
N ASN A 83 -10.93 -21.07 -0.07
CA ASN A 83 -10.80 -22.25 0.78
C ASN A 83 -11.33 -21.95 2.19
N PRO A 84 -12.51 -22.47 2.60
CA PRO A 84 -13.07 -22.18 3.92
C PRO A 84 -12.31 -22.88 5.05
N ASP A 85 -11.50 -23.89 4.70
CA ASP A 85 -10.72 -24.71 5.63
C ASP A 85 -9.27 -24.21 5.75
N ARG A 86 -8.93 -23.07 5.15
CA ARG A 86 -7.59 -22.49 5.24
C ARG A 86 -7.23 -22.23 6.70
N PRO A 87 -6.08 -22.73 7.19
CA PRO A 87 -5.65 -22.46 8.56
C PRO A 87 -5.44 -20.96 8.76
N ARG A 88 -5.80 -20.48 9.96
CA ARG A 88 -5.61 -19.06 10.29
C ARG A 88 -4.12 -18.77 10.46
N ASP A 89 -3.65 -17.74 9.77
CA ASP A 89 -2.31 -17.20 10.01
C ASP A 89 -2.23 -16.63 11.44
N ASP A 90 -1.04 -16.76 12.04
CA ASP A 90 -0.73 -16.12 13.31
C ASP A 90 -0.91 -14.59 13.20
N PRO A 91 -1.32 -13.91 14.29
CA PRO A 91 -1.40 -12.46 14.30
C PRO A 91 -0.08 -11.83 13.89
N CYS A 92 -0.12 -10.83 13.00
CA CYS A 92 1.07 -10.04 12.73
C CYS A 92 1.62 -9.49 14.06
N PRO A 93 2.90 -9.72 14.42
CA PRO A 93 3.45 -9.29 15.71
C PRO A 93 3.53 -7.76 15.84
N THR A 94 3.46 -7.03 14.72
CA THR A 94 3.56 -5.57 14.67
C THR A 94 2.19 -4.88 14.77
N CYS A 95 1.16 -5.40 14.09
CA CYS A 95 -0.17 -4.77 14.05
C CYS A 95 -1.27 -5.59 14.73
N GLY A 96 -0.99 -6.82 15.19
CA GLY A 96 -1.92 -7.68 15.91
C GLY A 96 -3.09 -8.22 15.07
N HIS A 97 -3.15 -7.89 13.77
CA HIS A 97 -4.24 -8.33 12.92
C HIS A 97 -4.09 -9.79 12.53
N THR A 98 -5.14 -10.57 12.82
CA THR A 98 -5.41 -11.92 12.29
C THR A 98 -6.62 -11.81 11.38
N CYS A 99 -6.44 -11.61 10.08
CA CYS A 99 -7.59 -11.68 9.19
C CYS A 99 -7.49 -12.87 8.26
N THR A 100 -8.41 -13.81 8.48
CA THR A 100 -8.77 -14.91 7.57
C THR A 100 -10.07 -14.64 6.81
N CYS A 101 -10.73 -13.49 7.04
CA CYS A 101 -12.02 -13.14 6.42
C CYS A 101 -11.92 -12.01 5.37
N ALA A 102 -10.75 -11.88 4.75
CA ALA A 102 -10.61 -11.39 3.38
C ALA A 102 -10.10 -12.55 2.52
#